data_AF-A0A059DY33-F1
#
_entry.id   AF-A0A059DY33-F1
#
_cell.length_a   1.000
_cell.length_b   1.000
_cell.length_c   1.000
_cell.angle_alpha   90.00
_cell.angle_beta   90.00
_cell.angle_gamma   90.00
#
_symmetry.space_group_name_H-M   'P 1'
#
loop_
_entity.id
_entity.type
_entity.pdbx_description
1 polymer ?
#
loop_
_entity_poly.entity_id
_entity_poly.type
_entity_poly.pdbx_seq_one_letter_code
_entity_poly.pdbx_strand_id
1 'polypeptide(L)'
;MVLTRNISIGVKGNSMPRQLIKTLTYSLMHLTVAVAVAFALTRNWHAALAIGLIEPAVQTIAYTFHERLWERLPLRRTPEVEPVV
;
A
#
# COMPACT_ATOMS: atom_id res chain seq x y z
N MET A 1 -3.73 39.90 16.20
CA MET A 1 -2.75 39.32 15.27
C MET A 1 -2.97 37.80 15.23
N VAL A 2 -4.03 37.36 14.54
CA VAL A 2 -4.30 35.95 14.23
C VAL A 2 -4.41 35.92 12.72
N LEU A 3 -3.26 35.80 12.06
CA LEU A 3 -3.18 35.83 10.61
C LEU A 3 -3.61 34.47 10.06
N THR A 4 -4.74 34.54 9.37
CA THR A 4 -5.04 33.85 8.12
C THR A 4 -5.05 32.33 8.17
N ARG A 5 -6.27 31.80 8.35
CA ARG A 5 -6.63 30.41 8.05
C ARG A 5 -6.14 30.05 6.65
N ASN A 6 -5.10 29.24 6.70
CA ASN A 6 -4.63 28.20 5.80
C ASN A 6 -5.73 27.55 4.93
N ILE A 7 -5.27 27.03 3.79
CA ILE A 7 -5.89 26.05 2.89
C ILE A 7 -6.75 26.63 1.75
N SER A 8 -6.05 27.08 0.71
CA SER A 8 -6.58 27.13 -0.65
C SER A 8 -6.75 25.70 -1.16
N ILE A 9 -7.98 25.18 -1.10
CA ILE A 9 -8.39 23.92 -1.72
C ILE A 9 -8.54 24.17 -3.22
N GLY A 10 -7.42 24.33 -3.91
CA GLY A 10 -7.35 24.38 -5.36
C GLY A 10 -7.23 22.97 -5.95
N VAL A 11 -8.24 22.12 -5.77
CA VAL A 11 -8.36 20.89 -6.56
C VAL A 11 -8.83 21.30 -7.96
N LYS A 12 -7.88 21.70 -8.81
CA LYS A 12 -8.12 21.89 -10.25
C LYS A 12 -7.40 20.80 -11.04
N GLY A 13 -8.21 19.97 -11.71
CA GLY A 13 -7.80 19.19 -12.87
C GLY A 13 -7.90 17.67 -12.68
N ASN A 14 -8.69 17.02 -13.53
CA ASN A 14 -8.72 15.57 -13.70
C ASN A 14 -7.29 15.00 -13.78
N SER A 15 -6.80 14.41 -12.69
CA SER A 15 -5.41 13.95 -12.51
C SER A 15 -5.27 12.42 -12.57
N MET A 16 -6.20 11.76 -13.27
CA MET A 16 -6.23 10.29 -13.39
C MET A 16 -4.99 9.65 -14.04
N PRO A 17 -4.24 10.27 -14.98
CA PRO A 17 -3.06 9.61 -15.55
C PRO A 17 -1.79 9.76 -14.69
N ARG A 18 -1.61 10.89 -13.98
CA ARG A 18 -0.35 11.18 -13.29
C ARG A 18 -0.12 10.29 -12.08
N GLN A 19 -1.19 9.95 -11.35
CA GLN A 19 -1.13 9.04 -10.21
C GLN A 19 -0.96 7.58 -10.62
N LEU A 20 -1.63 7.15 -11.70
CA LEU A 20 -1.40 5.82 -12.28
C LEU A 20 0.05 5.69 -12.77
N ILE A 21 0.57 6.66 -13.51
CA ILE A 21 1.96 6.66 -13.96
C ILE A 21 2.92 6.63 -12.77
N LYS A 22 2.67 7.43 -11.73
CA LYS A 22 3.49 7.41 -10.51
C LYS A 22 3.51 6.03 -9.85
N THR A 23 2.34 5.40 -9.75
CA THR A 23 2.20 4.04 -9.18
C THR A 23 2.91 3.01 -10.04
N LEU A 24 2.72 3.05 -11.37
CA LEU A 24 3.35 2.14 -12.32
C LEU A 24 4.88 2.29 -12.32
N THR A 25 5.39 3.52 -12.36
CA THR A 25 6.84 3.79 -12.31
C THR A 25 7.44 3.30 -10.99
N TYR A 26 6.74 3.50 -9.87
CA TYR A 26 7.18 2.99 -8.57
C TYR A 26 7.21 1.45 -8.54
N SER A 27 6.15 0.78 -9.00
CA SER A 27 6.11 -0.69 -9.07
C SER A 27 7.19 -1.26 -10.00
N LEU A 28 7.44 -0.61 -11.14
CA LEU A 28 8.48 -1.04 -12.08
C LEU A 28 9.88 -0.86 -11.49
N MET A 29 10.14 0.24 -10.80
CA MET A 29 11.39 0.47 -10.07
C MET A 29 11.60 -0.62 -9.02
N HIS A 30 10.57 -0.93 -8.20
CA HIS A 30 10.65 -1.96 -7.16
C HIS A 30 10.95 -3.34 -7.75
N LEU A 31 10.22 -3.75 -8.80
CA LEU A 31 10.44 -5.01 -9.49
C LEU A 31 11.87 -5.10 -10.06
N THR A 32 12.35 -4.03 -10.67
CA THR A 32 13.70 -3.97 -11.25
C THR A 32 14.77 -4.13 -10.17
N VAL A 33 14.63 -3.43 -9.04
CA VAL A 33 15.56 -3.52 -7.90
C VAL A 33 15.51 -4.91 -7.27
N ALA A 34 14.31 -5.48 -7.05
CA ALA A 34 14.14 -6.80 -6.46
C ALA A 34 14.79 -7.89 -7.33
N VAL A 35 14.54 -7.88 -8.64
CA VAL A 35 15.16 -8.81 -9.59
C VAL A 35 16.68 -8.60 -9.65
N ALA A 36 17.16 -7.36 -9.65
CA ALA A 36 18.60 -7.08 -9.67
C ALA A 36 19.32 -7.61 -8.42
N VAL A 37 18.77 -7.39 -7.22
CA VAL A 37 19.33 -7.90 -5.96
C VAL A 37 19.28 -9.42 -5.92
N ALA A 38 18.15 -10.02 -6.29
CA ALA A 38 18.00 -11.47 -6.32
C ALA A 38 18.92 -12.15 -7.36
N PHE A 39 19.13 -11.50 -8.52
CA PHE A 39 20.09 -11.96 -9.52
C PHE A 39 21.53 -11.84 -9.02
N ALA A 40 21.89 -10.74 -8.35
CA ALA A 40 23.22 -10.55 -7.77
C ALA A 40 23.56 -11.63 -6.73
N LEU A 41 22.58 -12.03 -5.91
CA LEU A 41 22.75 -13.05 -4.88
C LEU A 41 22.75 -14.48 -5.45
N THR A 42 21.92 -14.77 -6.45
CA THR A 42 21.70 -16.15 -6.92
C THR A 42 22.50 -16.49 -8.19
N ARG A 43 22.94 -15.51 -8.98
CA ARG A 43 23.45 -15.65 -10.36
C ARG A 43 22.52 -16.45 -11.30
N ASN A 44 21.25 -16.59 -10.95
CA ASN A 44 20.26 -17.36 -11.70
C ASN A 44 19.01 -16.50 -11.95
N TRP A 45 18.71 -16.26 -13.24
CA TRP A 45 17.59 -15.42 -13.68
C TRP A 45 16.22 -15.96 -13.25
N HIS A 46 16.03 -17.28 -13.18
CA HIS A 46 14.75 -17.88 -12.77
C HIS A 46 14.43 -17.60 -11.30
N ALA A 47 15.43 -17.73 -10.43
CA ALA A 47 15.28 -17.43 -9.02
C ALA A 47 15.04 -15.92 -8.79
N ALA A 48 15.68 -15.07 -9.58
CA ALA A 48 15.51 -13.62 -9.48
C ALA A 48 14.08 -13.17 -9.78
N LEU A 49 13.47 -13.70 -10.86
CA LEU A 49 12.07 -13.43 -11.19
C LEU A 49 11.11 -14.03 -10.15
N ALA A 50 11.39 -15.24 -9.68
CA ALA A 50 10.59 -15.87 -8.64
C ALA A 50 10.58 -15.02 -7.36
N ILE A 51 11.74 -14.52 -6.92
CA ILE A 51 11.86 -13.68 -5.71
C ILE A 51 11.18 -12.31 -5.92
N GLY A 52 11.36 -11.67 -7.08
CA GLY A 52 10.71 -10.39 -7.37
C GLY A 52 9.16 -10.46 -7.36
N LEU A 53 8.59 -11.63 -7.65
CA LEU A 53 7.14 -11.86 -7.61
C LEU A 53 6.66 -12.45 -6.29
N ILE A 54 7.51 -13.19 -5.57
CA ILE A 54 7.11 -13.83 -4.31
C ILE A 54 6.86 -12.80 -3.23
N GLU A 55 7.61 -11.69 -3.20
CA GLU A 55 7.44 -10.62 -2.22
C GLU A 55 6.01 -10.04 -2.22
N PRO A 56 5.49 -9.50 -3.34
CA PRO A 56 4.12 -8.98 -3.38
C PRO A 56 3.05 -10.08 -3.23
N ALA A 57 3.32 -11.31 -3.66
CA ALA A 57 2.41 -12.44 -3.46
C ALA A 57 2.27 -12.80 -1.98
N VAL A 58 3.40 -12.94 -1.28
CA VAL A 58 3.45 -13.18 0.16
C VAL A 58 2.85 -12.00 0.91
N GLN A 59 3.11 -10.75 0.49
CA GLN A 59 2.50 -9.58 1.10
C GLN A 59 0.96 -9.59 0.99
N THR A 60 0.42 -9.98 -0.17
CA THR A 60 -1.03 -10.09 -0.39
C THR A 60 -1.64 -11.22 0.45
N ILE A 61 -0.96 -12.38 0.51
CA ILE A 61 -1.39 -13.51 1.34
C ILE A 61 -1.37 -13.10 2.82
N ALA A 62 -0.27 -12.52 3.30
CA ALA A 62 -0.12 -12.07 4.68
C ALA A 62 -1.18 -11.04 5.06
N TYR A 63 -1.45 -10.06 4.19
CA TYR A 63 -2.52 -9.09 4.40
C TYR A 63 -3.89 -9.77 4.53
N THR A 64 -4.19 -10.72 3.65
CA THR A 64 -5.46 -11.47 3.69
C THR A 64 -5.59 -12.29 4.98
N PHE A 65 -4.50 -12.91 5.46
CA PHE A 65 -4.49 -13.61 6.74
C PHE A 65 -4.62 -12.64 7.92
N HIS A 66 -3.95 -11.48 7.88
CA HIS A 66 -4.06 -10.43 8.89
C HIS A 66 -5.51 -9.93 9.00
N GLU A 67 -6.15 -9.60 7.88
CA GLU A 67 -7.55 -9.17 7.80
C GLU A 67 -8.47 -10.23 8.41
N ARG A 68 -8.31 -11.50 8.00
CA ARG A 68 -9.10 -12.63 8.51
C ARG A 68 -8.88 -12.92 9.99
N LEU A 69 -7.67 -12.70 10.50
CA LEU A 69 -7.35 -12.85 11.92
C LEU A 69 -7.97 -11.72 12.74
N TRP A 70 -7.97 -10.50 12.21
CA TRP A 70 -8.56 -9.33 12.85
C TRP A 70 -10.09 -9.31 12.79
N GLU A 71 -10.71 -9.75 11.69
CA GLU A 71 -12.18 -9.90 11.59
C GLU A 71 -12.73 -10.90 12.62
N ARG A 72 -11.95 -11.94 12.94
CA ARG A 72 -12.31 -12.92 13.98
C ARG A 72 -12.16 -12.37 15.39
N LEU A 73 -11.46 -11.25 15.55
CA LEU A 73 -11.46 -10.51 16.79
C LEU A 73 -12.68 -9.59 16.73
N PRO A 74 -13.81 -9.90 17.40
CA PRO A 74 -14.90 -8.96 17.49
C PRO A 74 -14.34 -7.72 18.17
N LEU A 75 -14.08 -6.67 17.38
CA LEU A 75 -13.94 -5.32 17.91
C LEU A 75 -15.23 -5.10 18.65
N ARG A 76 -15.14 -5.26 19.97
CA ARG A 76 -16.20 -5.10 20.95
C ARG A 76 -16.86 -3.79 20.58
N ARG A 77 -18.03 -3.86 19.92
CA ARG A 77 -18.82 -2.68 19.59
C ARG A 77 -18.91 -1.92 20.89
N THR A 78 -18.26 -0.76 20.96
CA THR A 78 -18.45 0.14 22.08
C THR A 78 -19.96 0.33 22.13
N PRO A 79 -20.63 -0.15 23.20
CA PRO A 79 -22.08 -0.07 23.27
C PRO A 79 -22.43 1.39 23.04
N GLU A 80 -23.34 1.60 22.10
CA GLU A 80 -23.95 2.88 21.79
C GLU A 80 -24.29 3.57 23.12
N VAL A 81 -23.50 4.57 23.49
CA VAL A 81 -23.86 5.46 24.59
C VAL A 81 -24.91 6.39 23.99
N GLU A 82 -26.16 5.93 24.06
CA GLU A 82 -27.34 6.69 23.74
C GLU A 82 -27.32 8.02 24.54
N PRO A 83 -27.58 9.16 23.89
CA PRO A 83 -27.51 10.47 24.54
C PRO A 83 -28.65 10.62 25.55
N VAL A 84 -28.30 10.66 26.84
CA VAL A 84 -29.25 11.05 27.89
C VAL A 84 -29.48 12.57 27.78
N VAL A 85 -30.73 12.90 27.47
CA VAL A 85 -31.37 14.22 27.36
C VAL A 85 -31.01 15.20 28.48
#